data_AF-A0A934MRJ5-F1
#
_entry.id   AF-A0A934MRJ5-F1
#
_cell.length_a   1.000
_cell.length_b   1.000
_cell.length_c   1.000
_cell.angle_alpha   90.00
_cell.angle_beta   90.00
_cell.angle_gamma   90.00
#
_symmetry.space_group_name_H-M   'P 1'
#
loop_
_entity.id
_entity.type
_entity.pdbx_description
1 polymer ?
#
loop_
_entity_poly.entity_id
_entity_poly.type
_entity_poly.pdbx_seq_one_letter_code
_entity_poly.pdbx_strand_id
1 'polypeptide(L)'
;MQILYRKVIAASIAGTIHSILLGLLFPAQFIQPTDDSAFFTIVMTIIPTYMVYVLPVIFTYGIACSIASDTIGNFISKKSNDRRIGIIVSGSLHIVFGLVLLLFSLIGAVVFFLVDQILVKLDRKYTFLFSVTSLFFPILLLGVCVMSAS
;
A
#
# COMPACT_ATOMS: atom_id res chain seq x y z
N MET A 1 -17.77 -6.26 7.64
CA MET A 1 -17.60 -4.80 7.50
C MET A 1 -16.31 -4.27 8.12
N GLN A 2 -16.01 -4.54 9.41
CA GLN A 2 -14.78 -4.03 10.03
C GLN A 2 -13.48 -4.44 9.31
N ILE A 3 -13.41 -5.67 8.79
CA ILE A 3 -12.26 -6.13 7.97
C ILE A 3 -12.10 -5.23 6.73
N LEU A 4 -13.19 -4.98 5.98
CA LEU A 4 -13.14 -4.15 4.78
C LEU A 4 -12.68 -2.72 5.10
N TYR A 5 -13.23 -2.10 6.13
CA TYR A 5 -12.83 -0.74 6.55
C TYR A 5 -11.35 -0.68 6.91
N ARG A 6 -10.84 -1.67 7.65
CA ARG A 6 -9.41 -1.77 7.96
C ARG A 6 -8.56 -1.90 6.68
N LYS A 7 -8.99 -2.72 5.72
CA LYS A 7 -8.27 -2.90 4.43
C LYS A 7 -8.24 -1.64 3.60
N VAL A 8 -9.32 -0.85 3.60
CA VAL A 8 -9.35 0.46 2.92
C VAL A 8 -8.39 1.43 3.61
N ILE A 9 -8.35 1.48 4.94
CA ILE A 9 -7.36 2.30 5.68
C ILE A 9 -5.93 1.86 5.34
N ALA A 10 -5.67 0.56 5.35
CA ALA A 10 -4.37 0.00 4.98
C ALA A 10 -4.00 0.37 3.54
N ALA A 11 -4.94 0.26 2.60
CA ALA A 11 -4.76 0.64 1.20
C ALA A 11 -4.38 2.12 1.04
N SER A 12 -5.08 3.02 1.74
CA SER A 12 -4.78 4.46 1.70
C SER A 12 -3.37 4.77 2.18
N ILE A 13 -2.99 4.23 3.35
CA ILE A 13 -1.67 4.47 3.95
C ILE A 13 -0.58 3.82 3.10
N ALA A 14 -0.75 2.54 2.75
CA ALA A 14 0.22 1.79 1.98
C ALA A 14 0.40 2.34 0.57
N GLY A 15 -0.68 2.75 -0.10
CA GLY A 15 -0.60 3.38 -1.42
C GLY A 15 0.16 4.71 -1.40
N THR A 16 -0.03 5.50 -0.34
CA THR A 16 0.72 6.74 -0.10
C THR A 16 2.21 6.45 0.09
N ILE A 17 2.55 5.57 1.03
CA ILE A 17 3.95 5.18 1.31
C ILE A 17 4.59 4.58 0.05
N HIS A 18 3.88 3.68 -0.64
CA HIS A 18 4.39 3.01 -1.82
C HIS A 18 4.69 4.00 -2.96
N SER A 19 3.81 4.98 -3.20
CA SER A 19 4.05 6.00 -4.23
C SER A 19 5.26 6.87 -3.92
N ILE A 20 5.47 7.21 -2.64
CA ILE A 20 6.69 7.91 -2.18
C ILE A 20 7.92 7.04 -2.43
N LEU A 21 7.88 5.76 -2.04
CA LEU A 21 9.00 4.85 -2.24
C LEU A 21 9.34 4.69 -3.73
N LEU A 22 8.35 4.56 -4.61
CA LEU A 22 8.59 4.49 -6.06
C LEU A 22 9.18 5.79 -6.60
N GLY A 23 8.68 6.95 -6.15
CA GLY A 23 9.23 8.25 -6.52
C GLY A 23 10.70 8.42 -6.14
N LEU A 24 11.09 7.94 -4.96
CA LEU A 24 12.47 8.03 -4.45
C LEU A 24 13.41 7.00 -5.10
N LEU A 25 12.95 5.76 -5.30
CA LEU A 25 13.77 4.68 -5.85
C LEU A 25 13.89 4.75 -7.37
N PHE A 26 12.86 5.29 -8.02
CA PHE A 26 12.75 5.34 -9.48
C PHE A 26 12.30 6.72 -9.98
N PRO A 27 13.03 7.81 -9.62
CA PRO A 27 12.64 9.18 -9.94
C PRO A 27 12.62 9.47 -11.45
N ALA A 28 13.49 8.80 -12.21
CA ALA A 28 13.74 9.05 -13.62
C ALA A 28 13.02 8.10 -14.59
N GLN A 29 12.08 7.27 -14.13
CA GLN A 29 11.39 6.29 -15.01
C GLN A 29 10.63 6.96 -16.16
N PHE A 30 10.11 8.17 -15.93
CA PHE A 30 9.33 8.91 -16.93
C PHE A 30 9.88 10.31 -17.21
N ILE A 31 10.90 10.75 -16.48
CA ILE A 31 11.50 12.09 -16.58
C ILE A 31 13.01 11.91 -16.71
N GLN A 32 13.60 12.35 -17.82
CA GLN A 32 15.06 12.38 -17.93
C GLN A 32 15.62 13.54 -17.11
N PRO A 33 16.50 13.30 -16.12
CA PRO A 33 17.15 14.38 -15.38
C PRO A 33 18.08 15.15 -16.31
N THR A 34 17.99 16.48 -16.30
CA THR A 34 18.97 17.35 -16.98
C THR A 34 20.18 17.67 -16.12
N ASP A 35 20.04 17.55 -14.78
CA ASP A 35 21.10 17.74 -13.78
C ASP A 35 20.69 17.06 -12.45
N ASP A 36 21.66 16.58 -11.67
CA ASP A 36 21.48 15.93 -10.36
C ASP A 36 20.95 16.92 -9.30
N SER A 37 21.16 18.23 -9.51
CA SER A 37 20.60 19.30 -8.66
C SER A 37 19.07 19.38 -8.69
N ALA A 38 18.42 18.73 -9.67
CA ALA A 38 16.97 18.72 -9.84
C ALA A 38 16.25 17.53 -9.17
N PHE A 39 16.95 16.69 -8.39
CA PHE A 39 16.38 15.46 -7.81
C PHE A 39 15.06 15.69 -7.05
N PHE A 40 15.01 16.70 -6.18
CA PHE A 40 13.80 17.00 -5.39
C PHE A 40 12.60 17.35 -6.28
N THR A 41 12.81 18.22 -7.27
CA THR A 41 11.77 18.61 -8.23
C THR A 41 11.29 17.42 -9.04
N ILE A 42 12.20 16.55 -9.50
CA ILE A 42 11.86 15.32 -10.24
C ILE A 42 11.02 14.38 -9.36
N VAL A 43 11.42 14.15 -8.11
CA VAL A 43 10.68 13.31 -7.17
C VAL A 43 9.28 13.86 -6.91
N MET A 44 9.16 15.16 -6.63
CA MET A 44 7.87 15.81 -6.39
C MET A 44 6.96 15.77 -7.63
N THR A 45 7.55 15.80 -8.83
CA THR A 45 6.79 15.70 -10.09
C THR A 45 6.32 14.28 -10.37
N ILE A 46 7.13 13.26 -10.05
CA ILE A 46 6.83 11.87 -10.43
C ILE A 46 5.95 11.12 -9.42
N ILE A 47 5.98 11.48 -8.13
CA ILE A 47 5.13 10.84 -7.11
C ILE A 47 3.64 10.86 -7.51
N PRO A 48 3.06 11.99 -7.95
CA PRO A 48 1.68 12.03 -8.47
C PRO A 48 1.41 11.01 -9.58
N THR A 49 2.35 10.83 -10.52
CA THR A 49 2.23 9.83 -11.58
C THR A 49 2.14 8.42 -10.99
N TYR A 50 3.02 8.07 -10.05
CA TYR A 50 2.93 6.78 -9.36
C TYR A 50 1.62 6.62 -8.61
N MET A 51 1.11 7.65 -7.93
CA MET A 51 -0.16 7.59 -7.20
C MET A 51 -1.33 7.22 -8.12
N VAL A 52 -1.40 7.78 -9.32
CA VAL A 52 -2.46 7.49 -10.31
C VAL A 52 -2.48 6.01 -10.71
N TYR A 53 -1.33 5.35 -10.75
CA TYR A 53 -1.25 3.91 -11.04
C TYR A 53 -1.41 3.03 -9.80
N VAL A 54 -0.76 3.40 -8.69
CA VAL A 54 -0.71 2.60 -7.47
C VAL A 54 -2.06 2.56 -6.76
N LEU A 55 -2.75 3.69 -6.64
CA LEU A 55 -3.99 3.75 -5.86
C LEU A 55 -5.10 2.86 -6.43
N PRO A 56 -5.45 2.91 -7.74
CA PRO A 56 -6.48 2.02 -8.28
C PRO A 56 -6.13 0.54 -8.08
N VAL A 57 -4.87 0.16 -8.32
CA VAL A 57 -4.41 -1.23 -8.16
C VAL A 57 -4.51 -1.69 -6.72
N ILE A 58 -4.08 -0.87 -5.75
CA ILE A 58 -4.09 -1.27 -4.34
C ILE A 58 -5.50 -1.32 -3.76
N PHE A 59 -6.41 -0.41 -4.16
CA PHE A 59 -7.81 -0.42 -3.72
C PHE A 59 -8.63 -1.55 -4.33
N THR A 60 -8.29 -1.99 -5.54
CA THR A 60 -9.00 -3.08 -6.22
C THR A 60 -8.33 -4.41 -5.94
N TYR A 61 -7.25 -4.71 -6.66
CA TYR A 61 -6.50 -5.95 -6.60
C TYR A 61 -5.88 -6.18 -5.21
N GLY A 62 -5.26 -5.15 -4.63
CA GLY A 62 -4.59 -5.26 -3.32
C GLY A 62 -5.53 -5.66 -2.20
N ILE A 63 -6.67 -4.97 -2.05
CA ILE A 63 -7.69 -5.29 -1.05
C ILE A 63 -8.24 -6.72 -1.26
N ALA A 64 -8.58 -7.08 -2.50
CA ALA A 64 -9.12 -8.40 -2.81
C ALA A 64 -8.14 -9.53 -2.44
N CYS A 65 -6.88 -9.41 -2.86
CA CYS A 65 -5.83 -10.38 -2.55
C CYS A 65 -5.54 -10.45 -1.06
N SER A 66 -5.60 -9.32 -0.36
CA SER A 66 -5.34 -9.27 1.07
C SER A 66 -6.45 -9.94 1.88
N ILE A 67 -7.72 -9.77 1.48
CA ILE A 67 -8.85 -10.49 2.08
C ILE A 67 -8.74 -12.00 1.82
N ALA A 68 -8.37 -12.41 0.60
CA ALA A 68 -8.18 -13.81 0.26
C ALA A 68 -7.06 -14.44 1.09
N SER A 69 -5.91 -13.77 1.18
CA SER A 69 -4.74 -14.22 1.96
C SER A 69 -5.06 -14.39 3.44
N ASP A 70 -5.76 -13.43 4.04
CA ASP A 70 -6.18 -13.51 5.44
C ASP A 70 -7.20 -14.62 5.67
N THR A 71 -8.12 -14.83 4.74
CA THR A 71 -9.11 -15.91 4.82
C THR A 71 -8.41 -17.27 4.84
N ILE A 72 -7.45 -17.48 3.93
CA ILE A 72 -6.68 -18.72 3.85
C ILE A 72 -5.78 -18.89 5.09
N GLY A 73 -5.09 -17.82 5.52
CA GLY A 73 -4.27 -17.83 6.73
C GLY A 73 -5.07 -18.16 7.99
N ASN A 74 -6.28 -17.59 8.12
CA ASN A 74 -7.18 -17.88 9.24
C ASN A 74 -7.74 -19.31 9.19
N PHE A 75 -8.00 -19.85 8.00
CA PHE A 75 -8.41 -21.24 7.86
C PHE A 75 -7.32 -22.20 8.33
N ILE A 76 -6.06 -21.94 7.94
CA ILE A 76 -4.93 -22.78 8.31
C ILE A 76 -4.60 -22.65 9.79
N SER A 77 -4.62 -21.43 10.35
CA SER A 77 -4.33 -21.23 11.79
C SER A 77 -5.33 -21.94 12.70
N LYS A 78 -6.60 -21.99 12.30
CA LYS A 78 -7.63 -22.79 13.01
C LYS A 78 -7.34 -24.28 12.94
N LYS A 79 -6.91 -24.77 11.78
CA LYS A 79 -6.57 -26.19 11.58
C LYS A 79 -5.32 -26.61 12.35
N SER A 80 -4.32 -25.72 12.43
CA SER A 80 -3.05 -25.99 13.12
C SER A 80 -3.04 -25.60 14.59
N ASN A 81 -4.10 -24.94 15.09
CA ASN A 81 -4.18 -24.32 16.41
C ASN A 81 -2.99 -23.39 16.75
N ASP A 82 -2.39 -22.78 15.72
CA ASP A 82 -1.28 -21.83 15.87
C ASP A 82 -1.52 -20.58 15.00
N ARG A 83 -1.68 -19.45 15.68
CA ARG A 83 -1.89 -18.15 15.04
C ARG A 83 -0.69 -17.69 14.20
N ARG A 84 0.53 -18.09 14.56
CA ARG A 84 1.75 -17.71 13.83
C ARG A 84 1.76 -18.29 12.42
N ILE A 85 1.32 -19.55 12.28
CA ILE A 85 1.19 -20.21 10.99
C ILE A 85 0.25 -19.42 10.07
N GLY A 86 -0.88 -18.93 10.58
CA GLY A 86 -1.79 -18.10 9.79
C GLY A 86 -1.18 -16.80 9.27
N ILE A 87 -0.36 -16.14 10.10
CA ILE A 87 0.35 -14.92 9.70
C ILE A 87 1.40 -15.23 8.63
N ILE A 88 2.17 -16.31 8.81
CA ILE A 88 3.18 -16.75 7.83
C ILE A 88 2.52 -17.08 6.50
N VAL A 89 1.40 -17.79 6.50
CA VAL A 89 0.69 -18.13 5.26
C VAL A 89 0.10 -16.90 4.59
N SER A 90 -0.60 -16.03 5.34
CA SER A 90 -1.15 -14.79 4.77
C SER A 90 -0.04 -13.90 4.19
N GLY A 91 1.08 -13.76 4.89
CA GLY A 91 2.24 -13.01 4.41
C GLY A 91 2.87 -13.63 3.16
N SER A 92 3.01 -14.95 3.12
CA SER A 92 3.54 -15.67 1.95
C SER A 92 2.64 -15.46 0.72
N LEU A 93 1.31 -15.52 0.91
CA LEU A 93 0.35 -15.24 -0.16
C LEU A 93 0.42 -13.78 -0.63
N HIS A 94 0.62 -12.81 0.27
CA HIS A 94 0.85 -11.42 -0.12
C HIS A 94 2.11 -11.25 -0.98
N ILE A 95 3.19 -11.98 -0.68
CA ILE A 95 4.40 -11.97 -1.51
C ILE A 95 4.08 -12.56 -2.89
N VAL A 96 3.38 -13.71 -2.95
CA VAL A 96 3.00 -14.34 -4.21
C VAL A 96 2.11 -13.43 -5.07
N PHE A 97 1.07 -12.83 -4.49
CA PHE A 97 0.21 -11.85 -5.19
C PHE A 97 0.96 -10.56 -5.53
N GLY A 98 1.90 -10.16 -4.68
CA GLY A 98 2.78 -9.01 -4.91
C GLY A 98 3.79 -9.22 -6.03
N LEU A 99 3.99 -10.44 -6.54
CA LEU A 99 4.95 -10.71 -7.62
C LEU A 99 4.38 -10.49 -9.04
N VAL A 100 3.10 -10.11 -9.19
CA VAL A 100 2.45 -9.93 -10.51
C VAL A 100 3.17 -8.90 -11.41
N LEU A 101 3.66 -7.79 -10.85
CA LEU A 101 4.50 -6.79 -11.53
C LEU A 101 5.92 -6.77 -10.94
N LEU A 102 6.42 -7.93 -10.51
CA LEU A 102 7.75 -8.10 -9.93
C LEU A 102 8.02 -7.12 -8.78
N LEU A 103 9.14 -6.39 -8.84
CA LEU A 103 9.61 -5.54 -7.75
C LEU A 103 8.64 -4.38 -7.43
N PHE A 104 7.99 -3.81 -8.45
CA PHE A 104 7.09 -2.67 -8.27
C PHE A 104 5.86 -3.05 -7.43
N SER A 105 5.16 -4.13 -7.77
CA SER A 105 4.02 -4.57 -6.97
C SER A 105 4.43 -5.20 -5.65
N LEU A 106 5.64 -5.78 -5.57
CA LEU A 106 6.11 -6.45 -4.36
C LEU A 106 6.33 -5.46 -3.21
N ILE A 107 6.94 -4.30 -3.50
CA ILE A 107 7.10 -3.22 -2.51
C ILE A 107 5.72 -2.84 -1.96
N GLY A 108 4.77 -2.57 -2.85
CA GLY A 108 3.39 -2.25 -2.47
C GLY A 108 2.72 -3.33 -1.62
N ALA A 109 2.86 -4.60 -2.00
CA ALA A 109 2.25 -5.72 -1.28
C ALA A 109 2.84 -5.91 0.13
N VAL A 110 4.16 -5.77 0.28
CA VAL A 110 4.84 -5.83 1.57
C VAL A 110 4.39 -4.68 2.47
N VAL A 111 4.41 -3.45 1.96
CA VAL A 111 3.96 -2.26 2.71
C VAL A 111 2.49 -2.43 3.12
N PHE A 112 1.62 -2.87 2.20
CA PHE A 112 0.21 -3.14 2.49
C PHE A 112 0.05 -4.15 3.62
N PHE A 113 0.73 -5.29 3.53
CA PHE A 113 0.67 -6.32 4.55
C PHE A 113 1.12 -5.80 5.91
N LEU A 114 2.25 -5.09 5.97
CA LEU A 114 2.77 -4.52 7.21
C LEU A 114 1.79 -3.53 7.86
N VAL A 115 1.26 -2.59 7.07
CA VAL A 115 0.27 -1.63 7.57
C VAL A 115 -0.97 -2.35 8.08
N ASP A 116 -1.50 -3.34 7.35
CA ASP A 116 -2.68 -4.09 7.79
C ASP A 116 -2.41 -4.85 9.11
N GLN A 117 -1.24 -5.48 9.26
CA GLN A 117 -0.86 -6.16 10.51
C GLN A 117 -0.70 -5.19 11.68
N ILE A 118 -0.18 -3.98 11.44
CA ILE A 118 -0.12 -2.92 12.47
C ILE A 118 -1.55 -2.54 12.88
N LEU A 119 -2.45 -2.32 11.93
CA LEU A 119 -3.86 -1.98 12.22
C LEU A 119 -4.58 -3.11 12.96
N VAL A 120 -4.27 -4.37 12.69
CA VAL A 120 -4.78 -5.52 13.45
C VAL A 120 -4.28 -5.47 14.89
N LYS A 121 -2.99 -5.20 15.11
CA LYS A 121 -2.38 -5.15 16.46
C LYS A 121 -2.89 -3.98 17.31
N LEU A 122 -3.30 -2.87 16.68
CA LEU A 122 -3.91 -1.74 17.39
C LEU A 122 -5.29 -2.07 17.96
N ASP A 123 -5.93 -3.14 17.49
CA ASP A 123 -7.22 -3.66 17.99
C ASP A 123 -8.33 -2.59 18.16
N ARG A 124 -8.38 -1.64 17.21
CA ARG A 124 -9.38 -0.56 17.20
C ARG A 124 -10.62 -0.95 16.41
N LYS A 125 -11.76 -0.40 16.82
CA LYS A 125 -13.01 -0.46 16.03
C LYS A 125 -12.92 0.52 14.85
N TYR A 126 -12.58 -0.01 13.68
CA TYR A 126 -12.58 0.75 12.44
C TYR A 126 -14.02 0.96 11.93
N THR A 127 -14.40 2.22 11.73
CA THR A 127 -15.71 2.59 11.18
C THR A 127 -15.57 3.03 9.73
N PHE A 128 -16.70 3.10 9.02
CA PHE A 128 -16.74 3.64 7.67
C PHE A 128 -16.19 5.07 7.60
N LEU A 129 -16.50 5.90 8.60
CA LEU A 129 -16.01 7.28 8.64
C LEU A 129 -14.47 7.32 8.68
N PHE A 130 -13.84 6.54 9.57
CA PHE A 130 -12.37 6.42 9.59
C PHE A 130 -11.79 5.92 8.27
N SER A 131 -12.49 4.99 7.62
CA SER A 131 -12.11 4.47 6.31
C SER A 131 -12.10 5.56 5.24
N VAL A 132 -13.15 6.38 5.16
CA VAL A 132 -13.20 7.51 4.22
C VAL A 132 -12.19 8.59 4.59
N THR A 133 -12.04 8.90 5.88
CA THR A 133 -11.04 9.87 6.35
C THR A 133 -9.61 9.44 6.02
N SER A 134 -9.32 8.14 5.94
CA SER A 134 -7.99 7.68 5.53
C SER A 134 -7.61 8.09 4.10
N LEU A 135 -8.57 8.39 3.23
CA LEU A 135 -8.30 8.88 1.87
C LEU A 135 -7.66 10.27 1.87
N PHE A 136 -7.70 10.99 2.99
CA PHE A 136 -6.94 12.23 3.12
C PHE A 136 -5.42 12.01 3.04
N PHE A 137 -4.88 10.85 3.42
CA PHE A 137 -3.43 10.58 3.30
C PHE A 137 -2.93 10.74 1.86
N PRO A 138 -3.47 10.01 0.87
CA PRO A 138 -3.03 10.20 -0.51
C PRO A 138 -3.41 11.58 -1.07
N ILE A 139 -4.55 12.15 -0.70
CA ILE A 139 -4.95 13.48 -1.19
C ILE A 139 -3.98 14.58 -0.72
N LEU A 140 -3.57 14.53 0.55
CA LEU A 140 -2.61 15.48 1.11
C LEU A 140 -1.24 15.35 0.44
N LEU A 141 -0.77 14.12 0.23
CA LEU A 141 0.48 13.89 -0.51
C LEU A 141 0.41 14.49 -1.91
N LEU A 142 -0.67 14.24 -2.64
CA LEU A 142 -0.86 14.79 -3.99
C LEU A 142 -0.80 16.33 -3.97
N GLY A 143 -1.51 16.97 -3.03
CA GLY A 143 -1.49 18.42 -2.88
C GLY A 143 -0.09 18.97 -2.60
N VAL A 144 0.64 18.36 -1.66
CA VAL A 144 2.02 18.74 -1.33
C VAL A 144 2.94 18.62 -2.53
N CYS A 145 2.86 17.52 -3.28
CA CYS A 145 3.68 17.30 -4.47
C CYS A 145 3.39 18.33 -5.57
N VAL A 146 2.12 18.58 -5.87
CA VAL A 146 1.72 19.56 -6.90
C VAL A 146 2.16 20.98 -6.53
N MET A 147 2.03 21.38 -5.27
CA MET A 147 2.47 22.71 -4.80
C MET A 147 4.00 22.86 -4.77
N SER A 148 4.74 21.76 -4.65
CA SER A 148 6.21 21.78 -4.57
C SER A 148 6.88 21.64 -5.95
N ALA A 149 6.12 21.23 -6.97
CA ALA A 149 6.61 21.05 -8.34
C ALA A 149 6.31 22.26 -9.27
N SER A 150 5.50 23.22 -8.81
CA SER A 150 5.19 24.49 -9.47
C SER A 150 6.20 25.59 -9.12
#